data_AF-A0AA96XHJ5-F1
#
_entry.id   AF-A0AA96XHJ5-F1
#
_cell.length_a   1.000
_cell.length_b   1.000
_cell.length_c   1.000
_cell.angle_alpha   90.00
_cell.angle_beta   90.00
_cell.angle_gamma   90.00
#
_symmetry.space_group_name_H-M   'P 1'
#
loop_
_entity.id
_entity.type
_entity.pdbx_description
1 polymer ?
#
loop_
_entity_poly.entity_id
_entity_poly.type
_entity_poly.pdbx_seq_one_letter_code
_entity_poly.pdbx_strand_id
1 'polypeptide(L)'
;MLAIQRRDAAMTAPVQLDAPDIQDVVRSRTLGLAYVGTVLVVAHNAQPPAPDDWARYCELIARHQDTATGQLVLAEGPGPNATQRQQALNQVPKDYVIPPTAVFTESPLVRGVVTLFNWFSPRAMRAFIPGDVPGAARHLGLSEEQVRRLVDIGKTVRPELQ
;
A
#
# COMPACT_ATOMS: atom_id res chain seq x y z
N MET A 1 -22.72 -6.26 43.10
CA MET A 1 -22.49 -7.24 42.01
C MET A 1 -22.44 -6.46 40.71
N LEU A 2 -21.25 -6.06 40.26
CA LEU A 2 -21.07 -5.19 39.09
C LEU A 2 -20.56 -6.07 37.93
N ALA A 3 -21.41 -6.32 36.94
CA ALA A 3 -21.03 -7.06 35.75
C ALA A 3 -20.14 -6.16 34.86
N ILE A 4 -18.86 -6.49 34.79
CA ILE A 4 -17.92 -5.91 33.83
C ILE A 4 -18.33 -6.43 32.46
N GLN A 5 -19.00 -5.59 31.69
CA GLN A 5 -19.35 -5.86 30.30
C GLN A 5 -18.04 -5.86 29.50
N ARG A 6 -17.63 -7.05 29.06
CA ARG A 6 -16.52 -7.24 28.13
C ARG A 6 -16.82 -6.40 26.89
N ARG A 7 -15.95 -5.43 26.59
CA ARG A 7 -15.85 -4.87 25.25
C ARG A 7 -15.24 -5.96 24.40
N ASP A 8 -16.07 -6.76 23.76
CA ASP A 8 -15.63 -7.55 22.62
C ASP A 8 -15.15 -6.55 21.57
N ALA A 9 -13.82 -6.47 21.43
CA ALA A 9 -13.22 -5.86 20.26
C ALA A 9 -13.86 -6.55 19.06
N ALA A 10 -14.49 -5.76 18.18
CA ALA A 10 -15.07 -6.28 16.95
C ALA A 10 -13.97 -7.07 16.22
N MET A 11 -14.02 -8.39 16.33
CA MET A 11 -13.19 -9.29 15.55
C MET A 11 -13.75 -9.20 14.13
N THR A 12 -13.24 -8.27 13.33
CA THR A 12 -13.48 -8.26 11.90
C THR A 12 -13.14 -9.65 11.39
N ALA A 13 -14.07 -10.27 10.64
CA ALA A 13 -13.84 -11.60 10.09
C ALA A 13 -12.49 -11.64 9.35
N PRO A 14 -11.71 -12.73 9.46
CA PRO A 14 -10.42 -12.82 8.79
C PRO A 14 -10.56 -12.57 7.29
N VAL A 15 -9.65 -11.78 6.73
CA VAL A 15 -9.64 -11.46 5.30
C VAL A 15 -9.44 -12.74 4.49
N GLN A 16 -10.41 -13.06 3.65
CA GLN A 16 -10.32 -14.13 2.65
C GLN A 16 -9.59 -13.59 1.41
N LEU A 17 -8.33 -13.99 1.23
CA LEU A 17 -7.50 -13.52 0.12
C LEU A 17 -7.88 -14.15 -1.24
N ASP A 18 -8.72 -15.17 -1.23
CA ASP A 18 -9.33 -15.82 -2.39
C ASP A 18 -10.66 -15.18 -2.81
N ALA A 19 -11.05 -14.07 -2.19
CA ALA A 19 -12.21 -13.29 -2.62
C ALA A 19 -12.06 -12.88 -4.10
N PRO A 20 -13.14 -12.90 -4.89
CA PRO A 20 -13.09 -12.76 -6.34
C PRO A 20 -12.56 -11.40 -6.83
N ASP A 21 -12.60 -10.37 -5.97
CA ASP A 21 -12.07 -9.05 -6.26
C ASP A 21 -10.57 -8.91 -5.91
N ILE A 22 -9.97 -9.91 -5.27
CA ILE A 22 -8.54 -9.92 -4.92
C ILE A 22 -7.79 -10.78 -5.95
N GLN A 23 -6.79 -10.17 -6.56
CA GLN A 23 -5.96 -10.74 -7.62
C GLN A 23 -4.48 -10.51 -7.29
N ASP A 24 -3.60 -11.27 -7.95
CA ASP A 24 -2.14 -11.10 -7.89
C ASP A 24 -1.58 -10.96 -6.46
N VAL A 25 -2.03 -11.82 -5.55
CA VAL A 25 -1.54 -11.85 -4.17
C VAL A 25 -0.13 -12.41 -4.14
N VAL A 26 0.84 -11.58 -3.72
CA VAL A 26 2.24 -11.96 -3.60
C VAL A 26 2.71 -11.73 -2.17
N ARG A 27 3.23 -12.78 -1.54
CA ARG A 27 3.95 -12.68 -0.27
C ARG A 27 5.43 -12.98 -0.51
N SER A 28 6.28 -11.97 -0.44
CA SER A 28 7.73 -12.11 -0.60
C SER A 28 8.46 -11.85 0.71
N ARG A 29 9.78 -11.60 0.68
CA ARG A 29 10.61 -11.49 1.88
C ARG A 29 10.41 -10.17 2.65
N THR A 30 10.17 -9.09 1.91
CA THR A 30 10.13 -7.70 2.40
C THR A 30 8.88 -6.96 1.95
N LEU A 31 8.25 -7.41 0.86
CA LEU A 31 6.99 -6.87 0.35
C LEU A 31 5.88 -7.93 0.33
N GLY A 32 4.69 -7.49 0.71
CA GLY A 32 3.41 -8.12 0.42
C GLY A 32 2.65 -7.27 -0.59
N LEU A 33 2.05 -7.90 -1.61
CA LEU A 33 1.31 -7.24 -2.67
C LEU A 33 -0.06 -7.90 -2.82
N ALA A 34 -1.09 -7.12 -3.14
CA ALA A 34 -2.38 -7.62 -3.60
C ALA A 34 -3.03 -6.57 -4.50
N TYR A 35 -3.63 -7.00 -5.60
CA TYR A 35 -4.45 -6.14 -6.45
C TYR A 35 -5.92 -6.36 -6.09
N VAL A 36 -6.60 -5.33 -5.58
CA VAL A 36 -7.95 -5.45 -5.01
C VAL A 36 -8.91 -4.56 -5.79
N GLY A 37 -9.73 -5.15 -6.64
CA GLY A 37 -10.55 -4.45 -7.61
C GLY A 37 -9.67 -3.68 -8.59
N THR A 38 -9.48 -2.39 -8.33
CA THR A 38 -8.63 -1.47 -9.10
C THR A 38 -7.53 -0.81 -8.26
N VAL A 39 -7.30 -1.29 -7.03
CA VAL A 39 -6.33 -0.70 -6.09
C VAL A 39 -5.19 -1.66 -5.83
N LEU A 40 -3.96 -1.23 -6.07
CA LEU A 40 -2.77 -1.99 -5.68
C LEU A 40 -2.44 -1.72 -4.21
N VAL A 41 -2.48 -2.77 -3.40
CA VAL A 41 -2.05 -2.75 -2.00
C VAL A 41 -0.60 -3.23 -1.91
N VAL A 42 0.22 -2.45 -1.23
CA VAL A 42 1.65 -2.72 -1.04
C VAL A 42 1.97 -2.64 0.45
N ALA A 43 2.54 -3.69 1.03
CA ALA A 43 2.89 -3.73 2.44
C ALA A 43 4.38 -4.04 2.60
N HIS A 44 5.12 -3.09 3.14
CA HIS A 44 6.51 -3.26 3.53
C HIS A 44 6.55 -3.82 4.95
N ASN A 45 7.54 -4.68 5.23
CA ASN A 45 7.94 -4.94 6.61
C ASN A 45 8.97 -3.88 7.08
N ALA A 46 9.64 -4.14 8.21
CA ALA A 46 10.60 -3.20 8.78
C ALA A 46 11.95 -3.12 8.03
N GLN A 47 12.17 -3.95 7.01
CA GLN A 47 13.41 -3.95 6.20
C GLN A 47 13.23 -3.14 4.91
N PRO A 48 14.33 -2.65 4.29
CA PRO A 48 14.25 -2.08 2.95
C PRO A 48 13.70 -3.11 1.95
N PRO A 49 12.94 -2.68 0.92
CA PRO A 49 12.50 -3.58 -0.14
C PRO A 49 13.68 -4.33 -0.76
N ALA A 50 13.60 -5.65 -0.79
CA ALA A 50 14.56 -6.50 -1.47
C ALA A 50 14.51 -6.23 -2.99
N PRO A 51 15.64 -6.39 -3.72
CA PRO A 51 15.66 -6.19 -5.17
C PRO A 51 14.59 -7.01 -5.92
N ASP A 52 14.49 -8.32 -5.64
CA ASP A 52 13.55 -9.21 -6.34
C ASP A 52 12.10 -8.89 -5.99
N ASP A 53 11.83 -8.49 -4.75
CA ASP A 53 10.49 -8.08 -4.31
C ASP A 53 10.08 -6.78 -5.02
N TRP A 54 11.01 -5.85 -5.17
CA TRP A 54 10.81 -4.60 -5.90
C TRP A 54 10.55 -4.84 -7.39
N ALA A 55 11.25 -5.79 -8.00
CA ALA A 55 10.99 -6.19 -9.39
C ALA A 55 9.56 -6.72 -9.56
N ARG A 56 9.07 -7.57 -8.64
CA ARG A 56 7.68 -8.05 -8.66
C ARG A 56 6.67 -6.92 -8.51
N TYR A 57 6.94 -5.94 -7.65
CA TYR A 57 6.11 -4.74 -7.53
C TYR A 57 6.05 -3.95 -8.85
N CYS A 58 7.20 -3.76 -9.50
CA CYS A 58 7.29 -3.11 -10.81
C CYS A 58 6.47 -3.85 -11.89
N GLU A 59 6.55 -5.18 -11.94
CA GLU A 59 5.78 -6.01 -12.86
C GLU A 59 4.27 -5.87 -12.65
N LEU A 60 3.81 -5.78 -11.39
CA LEU A 60 2.38 -5.58 -11.10
C LEU A 60 1.89 -4.19 -11.49
N ILE A 61 2.71 -3.15 -11.33
CA ILE A 61 2.37 -1.81 -11.84
C ILE A 61 2.19 -1.87 -13.36
N ALA A 62 3.16 -2.43 -14.08
CA ALA A 62 3.11 -2.49 -15.54
C ALA A 62 1.90 -3.30 -16.04
N ARG A 63 1.59 -4.43 -15.37
CA ARG A 63 0.43 -5.28 -15.70
C ARG A 63 -0.91 -4.58 -15.54
N HIS A 64 -1.03 -3.73 -14.52
CA HIS A 64 -2.30 -3.09 -14.13
C HIS A 64 -2.37 -1.60 -14.48
N GLN A 65 -1.42 -1.08 -15.25
CA GLN A 65 -1.32 0.35 -15.57
C GLN A 65 -2.61 0.93 -16.17
N ASP A 66 -3.36 0.15 -16.93
CA ASP A 66 -4.59 0.61 -17.61
C ASP A 66 -5.86 0.49 -16.73
N THR A 67 -5.78 -0.21 -15.59
CA THR A 67 -6.94 -0.46 -14.73
C THR A 67 -6.79 0.08 -13.31
N ALA A 68 -5.55 0.38 -12.88
CA ALA A 68 -5.27 0.85 -11.54
C ALA A 68 -5.82 2.27 -11.33
N THR A 69 -6.72 2.42 -10.36
CA THR A 69 -7.30 3.72 -9.96
C THR A 69 -6.69 4.26 -8.67
N GLY A 70 -5.87 3.48 -7.97
CA GLY A 70 -5.24 3.90 -6.72
C GLY A 70 -4.17 2.94 -6.23
N GLN A 71 -3.36 3.41 -5.28
CA GLN A 71 -2.43 2.57 -4.53
C GLN A 71 -2.54 2.86 -3.03
N LEU A 72 -2.46 1.81 -2.21
CA LEU A 72 -2.38 1.92 -0.76
C LEU A 72 -1.11 1.23 -0.28
N VAL A 73 -0.22 2.01 0.34
CA VAL A 73 1.08 1.54 0.81
C VAL A 73 1.12 1.57 2.33
N LEU A 74 1.43 0.44 2.95
CA LEU A 74 1.77 0.35 4.37
C LEU A 74 3.28 0.25 4.48
N ALA A 75 3.94 1.30 4.96
CA ALA A 75 5.40 1.39 5.02
C ALA A 75 5.90 1.57 6.47
N GLU A 76 6.36 0.48 7.09
CA GLU A 76 6.94 0.48 8.43
C GLU A 76 8.46 0.74 8.41
N GLY A 77 9.16 0.07 7.49
CA GLY A 77 10.61 0.16 7.34
C GLY A 77 11.11 1.37 6.53
N PRO A 78 12.42 1.41 6.27
CA PRO A 78 12.99 2.39 5.35
C PRO A 78 12.40 2.20 3.94
N GLY A 79 12.13 3.32 3.26
CA GLY A 79 11.59 3.32 1.90
C GLY A 79 12.58 2.85 0.83
N PRO A 80 12.17 2.83 -0.46
CA PRO A 80 13.04 2.42 -1.55
C PRO A 80 14.26 3.33 -1.70
N ASN A 81 15.39 2.74 -2.11
CA ASN A 81 16.63 3.48 -2.41
C ASN A 81 16.55 4.21 -3.77
N ALA A 82 17.60 4.96 -4.14
CA ALA A 82 17.61 5.76 -5.37
C ALA A 82 17.42 4.92 -6.65
N THR A 83 18.10 3.77 -6.74
CA THR A 83 18.00 2.84 -7.88
C THR A 83 16.57 2.29 -8.01
N GLN A 84 15.97 1.88 -6.90
CA GLN A 84 14.60 1.38 -6.86
C GLN A 84 13.58 2.44 -7.28
N ARG A 85 13.76 3.69 -6.81
CA ARG A 85 12.91 4.82 -7.23
C ARG A 85 12.98 5.06 -8.74
N GLN A 86 14.17 5.01 -9.33
CA GLN A 86 14.34 5.13 -10.78
C GLN A 86 13.73 3.96 -11.54
N GLN A 87 13.88 2.74 -11.03
CA GLN A 87 13.27 1.55 -11.62
C GLN A 87 11.76 1.73 -11.72
N ALA A 88 11.07 2.10 -10.64
CA ALA A 88 9.61 2.29 -10.68
C ALA A 88 9.16 3.38 -11.68
N LEU A 89 9.91 4.48 -11.79
CA LEU A 89 9.62 5.55 -12.76
C LEU A 89 9.79 5.09 -14.22
N ASN A 90 10.68 4.15 -14.49
CA ASN A 90 10.98 3.68 -15.84
C ASN A 90 10.03 2.56 -16.33
N GLN A 91 9.19 2.01 -15.45
CA GLN A 91 8.27 0.90 -15.81
C GLN A 91 6.99 1.36 -16.48
N VAL A 92 6.71 2.66 -16.41
CA VAL A 92 5.50 3.25 -16.94
C VAL A 92 5.83 4.20 -18.10
N PRO A 93 4.95 4.33 -19.10
CA PRO A 93 5.10 5.29 -20.18
C PRO A 93 5.35 6.72 -19.67
N LYS A 94 5.98 7.57 -20.49
CA LYS A 94 6.28 8.97 -20.10
C LYS A 94 5.02 9.80 -19.83
N ASP A 95 3.91 9.44 -20.44
CA ASP A 95 2.59 10.04 -20.32
C ASP A 95 1.71 9.34 -19.27
N TYR A 96 2.24 8.34 -18.57
CA TYR A 96 1.51 7.64 -17.52
C TYR A 96 1.16 8.59 -16.37
N VAL A 97 -0.13 8.60 -16.02
CA VAL A 97 -0.63 9.33 -14.87
C VAL A 97 -0.55 8.41 -13.66
N ILE A 98 0.35 8.73 -12.72
CA ILE A 98 0.43 7.99 -11.46
C ILE A 98 -0.92 8.11 -10.73
N PRO A 99 -1.58 7.00 -10.39
CA PRO A 99 -2.84 7.02 -9.68
C PRO A 99 -2.65 7.56 -8.25
N PRO A 100 -3.72 8.06 -7.59
CA PRO A 100 -3.64 8.47 -6.20
C PRO A 100 -3.04 7.38 -5.30
N THR A 101 -1.98 7.72 -4.57
CA THR A 101 -1.25 6.79 -3.70
C THR A 101 -1.25 7.29 -2.26
N ALA A 102 -1.94 6.56 -1.40
CA ALA A 102 -1.92 6.78 0.05
C ALA A 102 -0.81 5.95 0.71
N VAL A 103 0.13 6.61 1.37
CA VAL A 103 1.25 5.96 2.06
C VAL A 103 1.09 6.12 3.56
N PHE A 104 0.71 5.06 4.27
CA PHE A 104 0.72 5.02 5.72
C PHE A 104 2.13 4.75 6.24
N THR A 105 2.73 5.72 6.94
CA THR A 105 4.09 5.56 7.45
C THR A 105 4.40 6.50 8.63
N GLU A 106 5.19 6.00 9.58
CA GLU A 106 5.83 6.83 10.61
C GLU A 106 7.21 7.36 10.20
N SER A 107 7.78 6.85 9.10
CA SER A 107 9.15 7.13 8.69
C SER A 107 9.30 8.54 8.07
N PRO A 108 10.12 9.43 8.65
CA PRO A 108 10.44 10.73 8.04
C PRO A 108 11.12 10.57 6.67
N LEU A 109 11.90 9.50 6.48
CA LEU A 109 12.58 9.19 5.22
C LEU A 109 11.56 8.84 4.13
N VAL A 110 10.56 8.00 4.43
CA VAL A 110 9.50 7.67 3.46
C VAL A 110 8.69 8.92 3.10
N ARG A 111 8.40 9.79 4.09
CA ARG A 111 7.76 11.09 3.81
C ARG A 111 8.58 11.96 2.86
N GLY A 112 9.91 11.98 3.01
CA GLY A 112 10.81 12.67 2.07
C GLY A 112 10.74 12.09 0.65
N VAL A 113 10.64 10.77 0.51
CA VAL A 113 10.46 10.10 -0.79
C VAL A 113 9.12 10.49 -1.44
N VAL A 114 8.03 10.53 -0.68
CA VAL A 114 6.72 10.99 -1.17
C VAL A 114 6.80 12.43 -1.70
N THR A 115 7.48 13.32 -0.98
CA THR A 115 7.70 14.71 -1.44
C THR A 115 8.44 14.77 -2.77
N LEU A 116 9.47 13.94 -2.94
CA LEU A 116 10.25 13.87 -4.19
C LEU A 116 9.39 13.40 -5.37
N PHE A 117 8.58 12.35 -5.20
CA PHE A 117 7.71 11.87 -6.27
C PHE A 117 6.67 12.90 -6.72
N ASN A 118 6.19 13.73 -5.79
CA ASN A 118 5.27 14.82 -6.11
C ASN A 118 5.89 15.94 -6.99
N TRP A 119 7.21 15.99 -7.18
CA TRP A 119 7.80 16.88 -8.19
C TRP A 119 7.56 16.40 -9.63
N PHE A 120 7.40 15.09 -9.83
CA PHE A 120 7.17 14.50 -11.16
C PHE A 120 5.68 14.27 -11.44
N SER A 121 4.92 13.93 -10.40
CA SER A 121 3.46 13.75 -10.50
C SER A 121 2.78 14.50 -9.37
N PRO A 122 2.54 15.81 -9.54
CA PRO A 122 2.03 16.66 -8.47
C PRO A 122 0.75 16.14 -7.86
N ARG A 123 0.77 15.95 -6.53
CA ARG A 123 -0.36 15.49 -5.70
C ARG A 123 -0.81 14.05 -5.93
N ALA A 124 -0.08 13.27 -6.73
CA ALA A 124 -0.39 11.86 -6.93
C ALA A 124 -0.14 11.04 -5.66
N MET A 125 0.86 11.40 -4.84
CA MET A 125 1.20 10.64 -3.64
C MET A 125 1.03 11.47 -2.37
N ARG A 126 0.46 10.89 -1.30
CA ARG A 126 0.35 11.54 0.00
C ARG A 126 0.66 10.58 1.14
N ALA A 127 1.47 11.06 2.09
CA ALA A 127 1.76 10.33 3.32
C ALA A 127 0.72 10.64 4.41
N PHE A 128 0.39 9.61 5.19
CA PHE A 128 -0.56 9.64 6.29
C PHE A 128 0.06 8.96 7.52
N ILE A 129 -0.29 9.43 8.71
CA ILE A 129 0.01 8.67 9.94
C ILE A 129 -0.79 7.37 9.92
N PRO A 130 -0.24 6.23 10.40
CA PRO A 130 -0.99 5.00 10.54
C PRO A 130 -2.32 5.22 11.28
N GLY A 131 -3.41 4.81 10.65
CA GLY A 131 -4.76 4.96 11.22
C GLY A 131 -5.54 6.19 10.75
N ASP A 132 -4.94 7.14 10.00
CA ASP A 132 -5.69 8.22 9.32
C ASP A 132 -6.45 7.71 8.08
N VAL A 133 -7.39 6.79 8.34
CA VAL A 133 -8.30 6.22 7.35
C VAL A 133 -9.16 7.31 6.68
N PRO A 134 -9.74 8.30 7.41
CA PRO A 134 -10.55 9.34 6.77
C PRO A 134 -9.74 10.20 5.79
N GLY A 135 -8.50 10.54 6.14
CA GLY A 135 -7.61 11.30 5.27
C GLY A 135 -7.25 10.54 3.99
N ALA A 136 -6.89 9.26 4.13
CA ALA A 136 -6.56 8.39 3.00
C ALA A 136 -7.77 8.15 2.10
N ALA A 137 -8.96 7.91 2.67
CA ALA A 137 -10.20 7.71 1.93
C ALA A 137 -10.54 8.91 1.04
N ARG A 138 -10.44 10.14 1.58
CA ARG A 138 -10.65 11.37 0.79
C ARG A 138 -9.64 11.51 -0.33
N HIS A 139 -8.37 11.14 -0.11
CA HIS A 139 -7.32 11.25 -1.12
C HIS A 139 -7.48 10.22 -2.24
N LEU A 140 -7.85 8.99 -1.91
CA LEU A 140 -8.06 7.89 -2.85
C LEU A 140 -9.42 7.96 -3.56
N GLY A 141 -10.35 8.79 -3.08
CA GLY A 141 -11.73 8.83 -3.60
C GLY A 141 -12.53 7.57 -3.25
N LEU A 142 -12.22 6.93 -2.12
CA LEU A 142 -12.86 5.70 -1.63
C LEU A 142 -13.67 5.95 -0.36
N SER A 143 -14.53 5.01 0.01
CA SER A 143 -15.16 5.00 1.33
C SER A 143 -14.14 4.60 2.41
N GLU A 144 -14.37 5.02 3.66
CA GLU A 144 -13.51 4.61 4.78
C GLU A 144 -13.54 3.10 5.01
N GLU A 145 -14.66 2.44 4.72
CA GLU A 145 -14.79 0.98 4.80
C GLU A 145 -13.90 0.29 3.76
N GLN A 146 -13.89 0.77 2.52
CA GLN A 146 -12.99 0.28 1.48
C GLN A 146 -11.53 0.44 1.91
N VAL A 147 -11.15 1.60 2.45
CA VAL A 147 -9.78 1.81 2.95
C VAL A 147 -9.44 0.90 4.12
N ARG A 148 -10.34 0.71 5.10
CA ARG A 148 -10.11 -0.25 6.21
C ARG A 148 -9.88 -1.65 5.68
N ARG A 149 -10.69 -2.10 4.72
CA ARG A 149 -10.52 -3.41 4.08
C ARG A 149 -9.16 -3.53 3.39
N LEU A 150 -8.74 -2.52 2.64
CA LEU A 150 -7.42 -2.49 1.98
C LEU A 150 -6.26 -2.51 2.99
N VAL A 151 -6.40 -1.79 4.11
CA VAL A 151 -5.42 -1.82 5.21
C VAL A 151 -5.34 -3.21 5.82
N ASP A 152 -6.48 -3.86 6.06
CA ASP A 152 -6.51 -5.21 6.64
C ASP A 152 -5.94 -6.24 5.68
N ILE A 153 -6.27 -6.19 4.38
CA ILE A 153 -5.61 -6.98 3.33
C ILE A 153 -4.09 -6.74 3.36
N GLY A 154 -3.66 -5.47 3.41
CA GLY A 154 -2.26 -5.09 3.48
C GLY A 154 -1.53 -5.68 4.69
N LYS A 155 -2.18 -5.73 5.86
CA LYS A 155 -1.64 -6.42 7.04
C LYS A 155 -1.57 -7.92 6.83
N THR A 156 -2.59 -8.53 6.20
CA THR A 156 -2.66 -9.98 5.95
C THR A 156 -1.62 -10.45 4.92
N VAL A 157 -1.26 -9.63 3.93
CA VAL A 157 -0.21 -9.98 2.94
C VAL A 157 1.19 -9.57 3.37
N ARG A 158 1.33 -8.78 4.45
CA ARG A 158 2.63 -8.30 4.91
C ARG A 158 3.51 -9.48 5.34
N PRO A 159 4.78 -9.51 4.90
CA PRO A 159 5.73 -10.51 5.38
C PRO A 159 6.05 -10.30 6.86
N GLU A 160 6.16 -11.38 7.60
CA GLU A 160 6.71 -11.37 8.97
C GLU A 160 8.21 -11.05 8.93
N LEU A 161 8.74 -10.54 10.05
CA LEU A 161 10.19 -10.43 10.21
C LEU A 161 10.75 -11.83 10.45
N GLN A 162 11.67 -12.25 9.59
CA GLN A 162 12.48 -13.47 9.77
C GLN A 162 13.64 -13.21 10.72
#